data_AF-A0A2H6AY32-F1
#
_entry.id   AF-A0A2H6AY32-F1
#
_cell.length_a   1.000
_cell.length_b   1.000
_cell.length_c   1.000
_cell.angle_alpha   90.00
_cell.angle_beta   90.00
_cell.angle_gamma   90.00
#
_symmetry.space_group_name_H-M   'P 1'
#
loop_
_entity.id
_entity.type
_entity.pdbx_description
1 polymer ?
#
loop_
_entity_poly.entity_id
_entity_poly.type
_entity_poly.pdbx_seq_one_letter_code
_entity_poly.pdbx_strand_id
1 'polypeptide(L)'
;MAAGCGLLARARREGRLLLTCDRRLDGRAVAILHLPMAPLEVQARELARQARVDWCRAPFTRCLVDNAPLRPADAGDMRRVPEPAARLPGPFRSCPACGRVFWPGSHVRRMRARLEALAAASQASPTSVRSTKEQVATTQGAGPGAA
;
A
#
# COMPACT_ATOMS: atom_id res chain seq x y z
N MET A 1 -5.80 26.08 8.33
CA MET A 1 -4.48 25.40 8.28
C MET A 1 -4.34 24.38 9.41
N ALA A 2 -4.81 23.13 9.28
CA ALA A 2 -4.59 22.15 10.37
C ALA A 2 -4.73 20.64 10.02
N ALA A 3 -5.37 20.25 8.93
CA ALA A 3 -5.58 18.81 8.65
C ALA A 3 -4.26 18.06 8.34
N GLY A 4 -3.31 18.72 7.66
CA GLY A 4 -2.03 18.13 7.29
C GLY A 4 -1.08 17.88 8.48
N CYS A 5 -1.04 18.79 9.46
CA CYS A 5 -0.13 18.68 10.61
C CYS A 5 -0.43 17.43 11.46
N GLY A 6 -1.70 17.09 11.68
CA GLY A 6 -2.09 15.90 12.44
C GLY A 6 -1.66 14.59 11.75
N LEU A 7 -1.82 14.50 10.43
CA LEU A 7 -1.39 13.35 9.63
C LEU A 7 0.12 13.20 9.62
N LEU A 8 0.87 14.29 9.41
CA LEU A 8 2.32 14.30 9.42
C LEU A 8 2.89 13.90 10.80
N ALA A 9 2.34 14.48 11.89
CA ALA A 9 2.77 14.15 13.24
C ALA A 9 2.53 12.66 13.56
N ARG A 10 1.39 12.11 13.13
CA ARG A 10 1.07 10.69 13.30
C ARG A 10 2.02 9.80 12.50
N ALA A 11 2.24 10.12 11.23
CA ALA A 11 3.15 9.36 10.37
C ALA A 11 4.58 9.35 10.95
N ARG A 12 5.06 10.50 11.45
CA ARG A 12 6.34 10.60 12.13
C ARG A 12 6.42 9.71 13.37
N ARG A 13 5.46 9.84 14.28
CA ARG A 13 5.45 9.09 15.55
C ARG A 13 5.37 7.59 15.35
N GLU A 14 4.66 7.15 14.33
CA GLU A 14 4.45 5.73 14.03
C GLU A 14 5.45 5.18 12.98
N GLY A 15 6.44 5.98 12.54
CA GLY A 15 7.45 5.56 11.56
C GLY A 15 6.86 5.16 10.20
N ARG A 16 5.77 5.80 9.77
CA ARG A 16 5.05 5.46 8.53
C ARG A 16 5.44 6.34 7.36
N LEU A 17 5.41 5.76 6.16
CA LEU A 17 5.41 6.48 4.89
C LEU A 17 4.03 7.10 4.63
N LEU A 18 3.97 8.40 4.37
CA LEU A 18 2.72 9.08 4.01
C LEU A 18 2.54 9.06 2.48
N LEU A 19 1.43 8.49 2.02
CA LEU A 19 1.05 8.49 0.61
C LEU A 19 0.07 9.63 0.33
N THR A 20 0.34 10.48 -0.66
CA THR A 20 -0.54 11.63 -0.97
C THR A 20 -0.47 12.05 -2.43
N CYS A 21 -1.58 12.54 -2.99
CA CYS A 21 -1.58 13.25 -4.27
C CYS A 21 -1.48 14.79 -4.10
N ASP A 22 -1.59 15.30 -2.87
CA ASP A 22 -1.43 16.72 -2.58
C ASP A 22 0.06 17.06 -2.54
N ARG A 23 0.50 17.85 -3.52
CA ARG A 23 1.88 18.34 -3.64
C ARG A 23 2.23 19.44 -2.62
N ARG A 24 1.23 20.01 -1.93
CA ARG A 24 1.44 21.03 -0.89
C ARG A 24 1.82 20.43 0.45
N LEU A 25 1.63 19.12 0.63
CA LEU A 25 2.12 18.42 1.81
C LEU A 25 3.60 18.14 1.64
N ASP A 26 4.42 19.06 2.13
CA ASP A 26 5.84 18.84 2.33
C ASP A 26 6.10 18.44 3.78
N GLY A 27 7.12 17.60 3.97
CA GLY A 27 7.45 17.10 5.29
C GLY A 27 8.89 16.65 5.31
N ARG A 28 9.81 17.59 5.56
CA ARG A 28 11.25 17.26 5.71
C ARG A 28 11.52 16.21 6.80
N ALA A 29 10.58 15.99 7.71
CA ALA A 29 10.69 15.07 8.84
C ALA A 29 9.90 13.75 8.70
N VAL A 30 9.20 13.52 7.58
CA VAL A 30 8.41 12.29 7.32
C VAL A 30 8.71 11.83 5.91
N ALA A 31 8.90 10.53 5.69
CA ALA A 31 8.98 10.01 4.34
C ALA A 31 7.60 10.17 3.66
N ILE A 32 7.55 10.90 2.54
CA ILE A 32 6.33 11.13 1.76
C ILE A 32 6.51 10.53 0.37
N LEU A 33 5.50 9.81 -0.11
CA LEU A 33 5.40 9.33 -1.47
C LEU A 33 4.29 10.11 -2.18
N HIS A 34 4.68 10.93 -3.15
CA HIS A 34 3.73 11.69 -3.96
C HIS A 34 3.27 10.88 -5.16
N LEU A 35 1.96 10.68 -5.26
CA LEU A 35 1.33 10.09 -6.43
C LEU A 35 0.81 11.18 -7.37
N PRO A 36 0.77 10.92 -8.69
CA PRO A 36 0.11 11.82 -9.63
C PRO A 36 -1.40 11.80 -9.42
N MET A 37 -2.04 12.94 -9.69
CA MET A 37 -3.50 13.00 -9.86
C MET A 37 -3.87 12.32 -11.19
N ALA A 38 -4.03 10.99 -11.15
CA ALA A 38 -4.24 10.13 -12.30
C ALA A 38 -5.25 9.01 -11.98
N PRO A 39 -5.71 8.21 -12.95
CA PRO A 39 -6.51 7.01 -12.68
C PRO A 39 -5.81 6.05 -11.70
N LEU A 40 -6.60 5.26 -10.96
CA LEU A 40 -6.12 4.39 -9.89
C LEU A 40 -5.03 3.41 -10.36
N GLU A 41 -5.16 2.88 -11.57
CA GLU A 41 -4.20 1.94 -12.15
C GLU A 41 -2.83 2.58 -12.38
N VAL A 42 -2.81 3.85 -12.78
CA VAL A 42 -1.57 4.63 -12.94
C VAL A 42 -0.95 4.90 -11.57
N GLN A 43 -1.76 5.33 -10.61
CA GLN A 43 -1.32 5.56 -9.23
C GLN A 43 -0.77 4.30 -8.58
N ALA A 44 -1.42 3.15 -8.75
CA ALA A 44 -0.99 1.86 -8.19
C ALA A 44 0.32 1.40 -8.80
N ARG A 45 0.50 1.53 -10.12
CA ARG A 45 1.77 1.22 -10.78
C ARG A 45 2.90 2.12 -10.27
N GLU A 46 2.63 3.42 -10.12
CA GLU A 46 3.63 4.35 -9.61
C GLU A 46 4.01 4.03 -8.16
N LEU A 47 3.02 3.71 -7.32
CA LEU A 47 3.25 3.25 -5.96
C LEU A 47 4.13 1.98 -5.94
N ALA A 48 3.88 1.02 -6.83
CA ALA A 48 4.69 -0.21 -6.91
C ALA A 48 6.13 0.03 -7.37
N ARG A 49 6.38 1.07 -8.19
CA ARG A 49 7.72 1.46 -8.61
C ARG A 49 8.50 2.13 -7.48
N GLN A 50 7.84 3.01 -6.74
CA GLN A 50 8.46 3.79 -5.66
C GLN A 50 8.56 3.03 -4.33
N ALA A 51 7.65 2.08 -4.08
CA ALA A 51 7.62 1.26 -2.89
C ALA A 51 7.36 -0.21 -3.24
N ARG A 52 8.05 -1.13 -2.56
CA ARG A 52 7.82 -2.57 -2.73
C ARG A 52 6.49 -2.98 -2.09
N VAL A 53 5.40 -2.84 -2.83
CA VAL A 53 4.07 -3.27 -2.41
C VAL A 53 3.82 -4.70 -2.86
N ASP A 54 3.55 -5.57 -1.88
CA ASP A 54 3.00 -6.90 -2.15
C ASP A 54 1.47 -6.80 -2.25
N TRP A 55 0.99 -6.66 -3.48
CA TRP A 55 -0.44 -6.53 -3.82
C TRP A 55 -1.28 -7.74 -3.40
N CYS A 56 -0.63 -8.89 -3.23
CA CYS A 56 -1.29 -10.15 -2.86
C CYS A 56 -1.13 -10.45 -1.36
N ARG A 57 -0.57 -9.52 -0.57
CA ARG A 57 -0.46 -9.68 0.88
C ARG A 57 -1.82 -9.61 1.54
N ALA A 58 -2.34 -10.77 1.94
CA ALA A 58 -3.56 -10.93 2.73
C ALA A 58 -4.79 -10.12 2.21
N PRO A 59 -5.17 -10.26 0.93
CA PRO A 59 -6.31 -9.54 0.38
C PRO A 59 -7.62 -9.97 1.06
N PHE A 60 -8.60 -9.08 1.06
CA PHE A 60 -9.95 -9.33 1.61
C PHE A 60 -9.98 -9.64 3.11
N THR A 61 -9.00 -9.14 3.86
CA THR A 61 -8.91 -9.27 5.33
C THR A 61 -9.37 -8.02 6.09
N ARG A 62 -9.66 -6.91 5.38
CA ARG A 62 -10.14 -5.65 5.96
C ARG A 62 -11.41 -5.19 5.29
N CYS A 63 -12.25 -4.51 6.05
CA CYS A 63 -13.49 -3.92 5.58
C CYS A 63 -13.21 -2.79 4.56
N LEU A 64 -13.97 -2.77 3.46
CA LEU A 64 -13.84 -1.73 2.42
C LEU A 64 -14.36 -0.35 2.85
N VAL A 65 -15.06 -0.25 3.98
CA VAL A 65 -15.69 1.01 4.44
C VAL A 65 -14.98 1.62 5.63
N ASP A 66 -14.66 0.83 6.65
CA ASP A 66 -14.04 1.32 7.89
C ASP A 66 -12.61 0.78 8.09
N ASN A 67 -12.13 -0.09 7.21
CA ASN A 67 -10.81 -0.71 7.28
C ASN A 67 -10.59 -1.59 8.55
N ALA A 68 -11.62 -1.95 9.31
CA ALA A 68 -11.46 -2.87 10.44
C ALA A 68 -11.07 -4.28 9.94
N PRO A 69 -10.25 -5.04 10.70
CA PRO A 69 -9.98 -6.45 10.40
C PRO A 69 -11.27 -7.26 10.37
N LEU A 70 -11.44 -8.08 9.34
CA LEU A 70 -12.60 -8.94 9.17
C LEU A 70 -12.41 -10.25 9.94
N ARG A 71 -13.49 -10.71 10.58
CA ARG A 71 -13.56 -12.03 11.22
C ARG A 71 -14.32 -13.03 10.32
N PRO A 72 -14.17 -14.35 10.53
CA PRO A 72 -15.10 -15.32 9.95
C PRO A 72 -16.56 -14.93 10.26
N ALA A 73 -17.45 -15.08 9.27
CA ALA A 73 -18.87 -14.86 9.46
C ALA A 73 -19.48 -15.98 10.31
N ASP A 74 -20.31 -15.62 11.28
CA ASP A 74 -21.05 -16.57 12.12
C ASP A 74 -22.45 -16.86 11.54
N ALA A 75 -23.22 -17.74 12.18
CA ALA A 75 -24.57 -18.08 11.73
C ALA A 75 -25.52 -16.87 11.69
N GLY A 76 -25.31 -15.87 12.56
CA GLY A 76 -26.08 -14.62 12.56
C GLY A 76 -25.72 -13.69 11.41
N ASP A 77 -24.45 -13.61 11.06
CA ASP A 77 -23.98 -12.92 9.86
C ASP A 77 -24.57 -13.55 8.59
N MET A 78 -24.55 -14.88 8.51
CA MET A 78 -25.04 -15.62 7.33
C MET A 78 -26.52 -15.39 7.06
N ARG A 79 -27.35 -15.12 8.08
CA ARG A 79 -28.77 -14.75 7.90
C ARG A 79 -28.97 -13.44 7.13
N ARG A 80 -27.96 -12.58 7.07
CA ARG A 80 -28.01 -11.28 6.37
C ARG A 80 -27.46 -11.37 4.94
N VAL A 81 -26.97 -12.54 4.54
CA VAL A 81 -26.46 -12.79 3.19
C VAL A 81 -27.63 -13.16 2.27
N PRO A 82 -27.76 -12.54 1.09
CA PRO A 82 -28.77 -12.92 0.11
C PRO A 82 -28.68 -14.41 -0.27
N GLU A 83 -29.82 -15.08 -0.46
CA GLU A 83 -29.88 -16.53 -0.69
C GLU A 83 -28.95 -17.04 -1.82
N PRO A 84 -28.85 -16.39 -3.00
CA PRO A 84 -27.94 -16.86 -4.04
C PRO A 84 -26.47 -16.79 -3.62
N ALA A 85 -26.11 -15.81 -2.78
CA ALA A 85 -24.76 -15.65 -2.28
C ALA A 85 -24.44 -16.66 -1.17
N ALA A 86 -25.42 -17.01 -0.33
CA ALA A 86 -25.26 -18.01 0.73
C ALA A 86 -24.93 -19.42 0.21
N ARG A 87 -25.29 -19.71 -1.05
CA ARG A 87 -24.97 -20.97 -1.74
C ARG A 87 -23.53 -21.03 -2.27
N LEU A 88 -22.80 -19.91 -2.27
CA LEU A 88 -21.42 -19.90 -2.75
C LEU A 88 -20.52 -20.65 -1.76
N PRO A 89 -19.50 -21.37 -2.24
CA PRO A 89 -18.45 -21.87 -1.36
C PRO A 89 -17.81 -20.66 -0.67
N GLY A 90 -17.60 -20.74 0.65
CA GLY A 90 -16.96 -19.69 1.43
C GLY A 90 -15.50 -19.42 1.02
N PRO A 91 -14.75 -18.61 1.79
CA PRO A 91 -15.08 -18.13 3.12
C PRO A 91 -15.94 -16.86 3.11
N PHE A 92 -16.87 -16.78 4.07
CA PHE A 92 -17.62 -15.57 4.39
C PHE A 92 -16.92 -14.82 5.52
N ARG A 93 -16.90 -13.49 5.44
CA ARG A 93 -16.22 -12.61 6.39
C ARG A 93 -17.15 -11.51 6.84
N SER A 94 -17.10 -11.12 8.11
CA SER A 94 -17.93 -10.07 8.69
C SER A 94 -17.07 -8.99 9.33
N CYS A 95 -17.47 -7.73 9.16
CA CYS A 95 -16.85 -6.61 9.85
C CYS A 95 -17.48 -6.45 11.24
N PRO A 96 -16.71 -6.52 12.34
CA PRO A 96 -17.25 -6.33 13.68
C PRO A 96 -17.65 -4.87 13.97
N ALA A 97 -17.15 -3.90 13.20
CA ALA A 97 -17.42 -2.48 13.43
C ALA A 97 -18.70 -1.99 12.72
N CYS A 98 -18.80 -2.17 11.39
CA CYS A 98 -20.00 -1.75 10.64
C CYS A 98 -21.00 -2.89 10.34
N GLY A 99 -20.68 -4.13 10.69
CA GLY A 99 -21.57 -5.28 10.49
C GLY A 99 -21.69 -5.77 9.04
N ARG A 100 -20.99 -5.20 8.06
CA ARG A 100 -21.05 -5.69 6.66
C ARG A 100 -20.49 -7.12 6.52
N VAL A 101 -21.15 -7.93 5.70
CA VAL A 101 -20.73 -9.29 5.36
C VAL A 101 -20.19 -9.32 3.92
N PHE A 102 -19.07 -10.00 3.72
CA PHE A 102 -18.36 -10.15 2.44
C PHE A 102 -18.24 -11.63 2.09
N TRP A 103 -18.38 -11.97 0.81
CA TRP A 103 -18.37 -13.34 0.29
C TRP A 103 -17.68 -13.43 -1.08
N PRO A 104 -17.21 -14.60 -1.51
CA PRO A 104 -16.39 -14.76 -2.73
C PRO A 104 -17.23 -14.76 -4.03
N GLY A 105 -18.03 -13.70 -4.21
CA GLY A 105 -18.81 -13.49 -5.43
C GLY A 105 -17.98 -12.95 -6.60
N SER A 106 -18.67 -12.54 -7.67
CA SER A 106 -18.05 -12.00 -8.88
C SER A 106 -17.18 -10.76 -8.61
N HIS A 107 -17.55 -9.94 -7.62
CA HIS A 107 -16.78 -8.75 -7.24
C HIS A 107 -15.38 -9.12 -6.69
N VAL A 108 -15.32 -10.10 -5.77
CA VAL A 108 -14.04 -10.58 -5.21
C VAL A 108 -13.17 -11.18 -6.31
N ARG A 109 -13.74 -11.94 -7.25
CA ARG A 109 -12.99 -12.48 -8.40
C ARG A 109 -12.37 -11.38 -9.26
N ARG A 110 -13.15 -10.34 -9.61
CA ARG A 110 -12.64 -9.19 -10.38
C ARG A 110 -11.56 -8.41 -9.63
N MET A 111 -11.74 -8.18 -8.33
CA MET A 111 -10.74 -7.52 -7.50
C MET A 111 -9.44 -8.33 -7.42
N ARG A 112 -9.56 -9.65 -7.24
CA ARG A 112 -8.41 -10.57 -7.18
C ARG A 112 -7.59 -10.53 -8.47
N ALA A 113 -8.27 -10.64 -9.63
CA ALA A 113 -7.60 -10.55 -10.92
C ALA A 113 -6.85 -9.23 -11.11
N ARG A 114 -7.40 -8.11 -10.62
CA ARG A 114 -6.72 -6.79 -10.65
C ARG A 114 -5.48 -6.77 -9.77
N LEU A 115 -5.55 -7.33 -8.56
CA LEU A 115 -4.39 -7.41 -7.65
C LEU A 115 -3.29 -8.29 -8.23
N GLU A 116 -3.65 -9.42 -8.82
CA GLU A 116 -2.70 -10.34 -9.48
C GLU A 116 -2.01 -9.68 -10.69
N ALA A 117 -2.76 -8.92 -11.50
CA ALA A 117 -2.19 -8.14 -12.60
C ALA A 117 -1.20 -7.08 -12.12
N LEU A 118 -1.49 -6.38 -11.02
CA LEU A 118 -0.57 -5.41 -10.40
C LEU A 118 0.67 -6.10 -9.84
N ALA A 119 0.51 -7.26 -9.18
CA ALA A 119 1.63 -8.06 -8.67
C ALA A 119 2.58 -8.49 -9.78
N ALA A 120 2.03 -9.02 -10.89
CA ALA A 120 2.82 -9.45 -12.05
C ALA A 120 3.59 -8.27 -12.69
N ALA A 121 2.93 -7.11 -12.85
CA ALA A 121 3.57 -5.92 -13.41
C ALA A 121 4.70 -5.37 -12.51
N SER A 122 4.59 -5.55 -11.19
CA SER A 122 5.59 -5.07 -10.22
C SER A 122 6.86 -5.94 -10.19
N GLN A 123 6.72 -7.25 -10.42
CA GLN A 123 7.86 -8.20 -10.45
C GLN A 123 8.69 -8.10 -11.74
N ALA A 124 8.09 -7.63 -12.83
CA ALA A 124 8.75 -7.49 -14.14
C ALA A 124 9.72 -6.28 -14.23
N SER A 125 9.81 -5.43 -13.20
CA SER A 125 10.77 -4.32 -13.17
C SER A 125 11.97 -4.66 -12.27
N PRO A 126 13.17 -4.93 -12.84
CA PRO A 126 14.38 -4.95 -12.04
C PRO A 126 14.77 -3.50 -11.80
N THR A 127 14.65 -3.01 -10.57
CA THR A 127 15.36 -1.78 -10.20
C THR A 127 15.92 -1.91 -8.80
N SER A 128 17.18 -2.36 -8.80
CA SER A 128 18.15 -2.13 -7.74
C SER A 128 18.18 -0.64 -7.42
N VAL A 129 17.64 -0.26 -6.27
CA VAL A 129 17.96 1.05 -5.68
C VAL A 129 19.40 0.93 -5.15
N ARG A 130 20.38 1.35 -5.96
CA ARG A 130 21.75 1.54 -5.47
C ARG A 130 21.71 2.70 -4.49
N SER A 131 22.07 2.41 -3.25
CA SER A 131 22.37 3.40 -2.23
C SER A 131 23.63 4.16 -2.65
N THR A 132 23.48 5.30 -3.31
CA THR A 132 24.59 6.25 -3.50
C THR A 132 24.83 6.92 -2.15
N LYS A 133 25.77 6.38 -1.38
CA LYS A 133 26.51 7.18 -0.40
C LYS A 133 27.90 7.38 -0.97
N GLU A 134 28.01 8.52 -1.65
CA GLU A 134 29.17 9.40 -1.73
C GLU A 134 30.35 9.00 -0.82
N GLN A 135 31.49 8.68 -1.44
CA GLN A 135 32.80 8.87 -0.82
C GLN A 135 33.52 9.94 -1.63
N VAL A 136 33.56 11.12 -1.03
CA VAL A 136 34.34 12.28 -1.47
C VAL A 136 35.83 11.95 -1.34
N ALA A 137 36.55 12.29 -2.41
CA ALA A 137 37.99 12.22 -2.53
C ALA A 137 38.72 12.97 -1.39
N THR A 138 39.78 12.36 -0.86
CA THR A 138 40.88 13.10 -0.23
C THR A 138 42.10 12.95 -1.13
N THR A 139 42.32 13.95 -1.96
CA THR A 139 43.60 14.22 -2.60
C THR A 139 44.49 14.91 -1.57
N GLN A 140 45.61 14.31 -1.21
CA GLN A 140 46.77 15.03 -0.69
C GLN A 140 48.00 14.56 -1.46
N GLY A 141 48.55 15.47 -2.26
CA GLY A 141 49.87 15.33 -2.83
C GLY A 141 50.93 15.83 -1.86
N ALA A 142 52.07 15.16 -1.87
CA ALA A 142 53.37 15.71 -1.52
C ALA A 142 54.42 14.95 -2.36
N GLY A 143 55.04 15.63 -3.34
CA GLY A 143 56.33 15.18 -3.91
C GLY A 143 57.48 15.59 -2.99
N PRO A 144 58.73 15.71 -3.48
CA PRO A 144 59.36 15.14 -4.68
C PRO A 144 60.69 14.39 -4.33
N GLY A 145 61.39 13.82 -5.34
CA GLY A 145 62.85 13.74 -5.30
C GLY A 145 63.54 12.43 -5.67
N ALA A 146 64.32 12.51 -6.76
CA ALA A 146 65.64 11.89 -6.99
C ALA A 146 65.80 10.36 -6.90
N ALA A 147 66.04 9.71 -8.04
CA ALA A 147 67.38 9.39 -8.57
C ALA A 147 67.26 8.82 -9.99
#